data_AF-A0A968JP53-F1
#
_entry.id   AF-A0A968JP53-F1
#
_cell.length_a   1.000
_cell.length_b   1.000
_cell.length_c   1.000
_cell.angle_alpha   90.00
_cell.angle_beta   90.00
_cell.angle_gamma   90.00
#
_symmetry.space_group_name_H-M   'P 1'
#
loop_
_entity.id
_entity.type
_entity.pdbx_description
1 polymer ?
#
loop_
_entity_poly.entity_id
_entity_poly.type
_entity_poly.pdbx_seq_one_letter_code
_entity_poly.pdbx_strand_id
1 'polypeptide(L)'
;MTYCLGIKVREGLVAIADTRITSGSETTTAKKISIHKNGKNNLFLMTSGLRSIRDKAVTYFEELLENDDIPYDKMYKVVNAFGSQLRRVSQEDKLSLQESGLFFNLFTIVGGKLEKGQRPQ
;
A
#
# COMPACT_ATOMS: atom_id res chain seq x y z
N MET A 1 -13.57 -1.79 10.45
CA MET A 1 -12.43 -2.51 11.08
C MET A 1 -11.49 -2.95 9.97
N THR A 2 -10.17 -2.86 10.13
CA THR A 2 -9.21 -3.35 9.13
C THR A 2 -8.14 -4.19 9.78
N TYR A 3 -7.90 -5.39 9.23
CA TYR A 3 -6.87 -6.30 9.70
C TYR A 3 -6.07 -6.85 8.51
N CYS A 4 -4.75 -6.60 8.54
CA CYS A 4 -3.80 -7.06 7.53
C CYS A 4 -2.63 -7.76 8.24
N LEU A 5 -2.18 -8.89 7.71
CA LEU A 5 -1.12 -9.73 8.26
C LEU A 5 -0.16 -10.15 7.15
N GLY A 6 1.13 -9.89 7.35
CA GLY A 6 2.23 -10.39 6.52
C GLY A 6 3.10 -11.37 7.29
N ILE A 7 3.35 -12.55 6.73
CA ILE A 7 4.16 -13.61 7.36
C ILE A 7 5.34 -13.93 6.44
N LYS A 8 6.56 -13.91 6.99
CA LYS A 8 7.78 -14.40 6.32
C LYS A 8 8.02 -15.86 6.73
N VAL A 9 8.06 -16.75 5.73
CA VAL A 9 8.42 -18.17 5.91
C VAL A 9 9.65 -18.51 5.07
N ARG A 10 10.19 -19.73 5.20
CA ARG A 10 11.40 -20.14 4.45
C ARG A 10 11.16 -20.15 2.94
N GLU A 11 9.96 -20.55 2.54
CA GLU A 11 9.53 -20.72 1.16
C GLU A 11 9.12 -19.39 0.50
N GLY A 12 8.83 -18.34 1.28
CA GLY A 12 8.40 -17.05 0.74
C GLY A 12 7.63 -16.17 1.73
N LEU A 13 6.63 -15.48 1.19
CA LEU A 13 5.79 -14.54 1.94
C LEU A 13 4.32 -14.94 1.82
N VAL A 14 3.58 -14.80 2.91
CA VAL A 14 2.12 -14.95 2.96
C VAL A 14 1.51 -13.61 3.34
N ALA A 15 0.51 -13.16 2.59
CA ALA A 15 -0.21 -11.92 2.80
C ALA A 15 -1.71 -12.20 2.95
N ILE A 16 -2.30 -11.78 4.07
CA ILE A 16 -3.71 -12.00 4.40
C ILE A 16 -4.31 -10.67 4.83
N ALA A 17 -5.44 -10.30 4.24
CA ALA A 17 -6.17 -9.10 4.62
C ALA A 17 -7.68 -9.40 4.71
N ASP A 18 -8.35 -8.82 5.71
CA ASP A 18 -9.81 -8.83 5.74
C ASP A 18 -10.39 -7.94 4.62
N THR A 19 -11.69 -8.05 4.40
CA THR A 19 -12.39 -7.32 3.32
C THR A 19 -13.43 -6.33 3.81
N ARG A 20 -13.74 -6.29 5.12
CA ARG A 20 -14.84 -5.48 5.64
C ARG A 20 -14.43 -4.02 5.76
N ILE A 21 -15.15 -3.12 5.11
CA ILE A 21 -14.98 -1.68 5.25
C ILE A 21 -16.18 -1.12 6.02
N THR A 22 -15.90 -0.23 6.96
CA THR A 22 -16.92 0.45 7.77
C THR A 22 -16.85 1.94 7.50
N SER A 23 -17.96 2.54 7.13
CA SER A 23 -18.10 3.98 6.85
C SER A 23 -19.34 4.50 7.56
N GLY A 24 -19.17 5.13 8.72
CA GLY A 24 -20.29 5.45 9.60
C GLY A 24 -21.00 4.18 10.08
N SER A 25 -22.30 4.08 9.83
CA SER A 25 -23.14 2.91 10.13
C SER A 25 -23.07 1.81 9.08
N GLU A 26 -22.58 2.10 7.87
CA GLU A 26 -22.62 1.18 6.75
C GLU A 26 -21.39 0.27 6.70
N THR A 27 -21.62 -0.99 6.31
CA THR A 27 -20.54 -1.95 6.06
C THR A 27 -20.56 -2.43 4.62
N THR A 28 -19.42 -2.32 3.96
CA THR A 28 -19.21 -2.81 2.58
C THR A 28 -18.03 -3.77 2.54
N THR A 29 -17.85 -4.47 1.42
CA THR A 29 -16.70 -5.35 1.19
C THR A 29 -15.84 -4.82 0.06
N ALA A 30 -14.54 -4.69 0.30
CA ALA A 30 -13.57 -4.45 -0.77
C ALA A 30 -12.22 -5.10 -0.45
N LYS A 31 -11.41 -5.30 -1.49
CA LYS A 31 -10.04 -5.81 -1.32
C LYS A 31 -9.19 -4.74 -0.62
N LYS A 32 -8.39 -5.17 0.36
CA LYS A 32 -7.39 -4.34 1.04
C LYS A 32 -5.96 -4.73 0.68
N ILE A 33 -5.83 -5.58 -0.33
CA ILE A 33 -4.58 -6.04 -0.91
C ILE A 33 -4.56 -5.67 -2.39
N SER A 34 -3.55 -4.93 -2.80
CA SER A 34 -3.20 -4.68 -4.20
C SER A 34 -2.00 -5.54 -4.57
N ILE A 35 -2.04 -6.18 -5.73
CA ILE A 35 -0.98 -7.07 -6.22
C ILE A 35 -0.49 -6.50 -7.55
N HIS A 36 0.81 -6.25 -7.66
CA HIS A 36 1.44 -5.75 -8.87
C HIS A 36 2.45 -6.78 -9.38
N LYS A 37 2.36 -7.11 -10.67
CA LYS A 37 3.24 -8.06 -11.33
C LYS A 37 3.84 -7.41 -12.56
N ASN A 38 5.17 -7.40 -12.66
CA ASN A 38 5.88 -7.02 -13.87
C ASN A 38 7.02 -8.03 -14.13
N GLY A 39 6.85 -8.88 -15.13
CA GLY A 39 7.78 -9.97 -15.42
C GLY A 39 8.01 -10.88 -14.20
N LYS A 40 9.24 -10.92 -13.68
CA LYS A 40 9.62 -11.70 -12.49
C LYS A 40 9.39 -10.97 -11.17
N ASN A 41 9.10 -9.68 -11.22
CA ASN A 41 8.86 -8.84 -10.05
C ASN A 41 7.41 -9.03 -9.58
N ASN A 42 7.25 -9.47 -8.34
CA ASN A 42 5.95 -9.66 -7.70
C ASN A 42 5.90 -8.84 -6.44
N LEU A 43 4.93 -7.93 -6.34
CA LEU A 43 4.76 -7.02 -5.21
C LEU A 43 3.31 -7.09 -4.72
N PHE A 44 3.12 -6.92 -3.42
CA PHE A 44 1.81 -6.69 -2.83
C PHE A 44 1.89 -5.52 -1.84
N LEU A 45 0.77 -4.80 -1.74
CA LEU A 45 0.54 -3.75 -0.77
C LEU A 45 -0.74 -4.07 -0.02
N MET A 46 -0.66 -4.06 1.31
CA MET A 46 -1.85 -4.12 2.16
C MET A 46 -1.95 -2.84 2.95
N THR A 47 -3.12 -2.23 2.98
CA THR A 47 -3.29 -0.87 3.49
C THR A 47 -4.45 -0.79 4.48
N SER A 48 -4.29 0.07 5.49
CA SER A 48 -5.28 0.37 6.52
C SER A 48 -5.23 1.86 6.89
N GLY A 49 -6.21 2.33 7.67
CA GLY A 49 -6.39 3.76 7.98
C GLY A 49 -7.54 4.38 7.18
N LEU A 50 -7.51 5.70 7.04
CA LEU A 50 -8.58 6.46 6.38
C LEU A 50 -8.67 6.11 4.90
N ARG A 51 -9.90 5.82 4.46
CA ARG A 51 -10.18 5.34 3.11
C ARG A 51 -9.71 6.30 2.01
N SER A 52 -10.04 7.59 2.14
CA SER A 52 -9.67 8.60 1.14
C SER A 52 -8.16 8.68 0.93
N ILE A 53 -7.37 8.69 2.01
CA ILE A 53 -5.91 8.73 1.96
C ILE A 53 -5.35 7.46 1.32
N ARG A 54 -5.85 6.29 1.74
CA ARG A 54 -5.41 5.00 1.20
C ARG A 54 -5.65 4.91 -0.29
N ASP A 55 -6.90 5.10 -0.70
CA ASP A 55 -7.31 4.88 -2.09
C ASP A 55 -6.49 5.82 -2.99
N LYS A 56 -6.32 7.09 -2.60
CA LYS A 56 -5.49 8.07 -3.33
C LYS A 56 -4.00 7.71 -3.39
N ALA A 57 -3.41 7.29 -2.27
CA ALA A 57 -2.00 6.89 -2.23
C ALA A 57 -1.71 5.62 -3.06
N VAL A 58 -2.64 4.66 -3.07
CA VAL A 58 -2.55 3.45 -3.90
C VAL A 58 -2.68 3.83 -5.38
N THR A 59 -3.63 4.68 -5.75
CA THR A 59 -3.80 5.14 -7.15
C THR A 59 -2.54 5.84 -7.67
N TYR A 60 -1.97 6.79 -6.93
CA TYR A 60 -0.73 7.46 -7.36
C TYR A 60 0.45 6.51 -7.49
N PHE A 61 0.49 5.47 -6.65
CA PHE A 61 1.52 4.46 -6.74
C PHE A 61 1.30 3.53 -7.95
N GLU A 62 0.06 3.15 -8.24
CA GLU A 62 -0.33 2.39 -9.43
C GLU A 62 0.02 3.13 -10.72
N GLU A 63 -0.35 4.41 -10.82
CA GLU A 63 0.01 5.27 -11.96
C GLU A 63 1.53 5.36 -12.16
N LEU A 64 2.28 5.44 -11.06
CA LEU A 64 3.74 5.44 -11.12
C LEU A 64 4.29 4.10 -11.64
N LEU A 65 3.69 2.97 -11.26
CA LEU A 65 4.10 1.65 -11.74
C LEU A 65 3.71 1.37 -13.20
N GLU A 66 2.66 2.03 -13.70
CA GLU A 66 2.22 1.90 -15.10
C GLU A 66 3.08 2.73 -16.06
N ASN A 67 3.50 3.93 -15.62
CA ASN A 67 4.27 4.85 -16.46
C ASN A 67 5.78 4.56 -16.45
N ASP A 68 6.32 4.00 -15.36
CA ASP A 68 7.70 3.57 -15.27
C ASP A 68 7.77 2.04 -15.42
N ASP A 69 8.50 1.54 -16.43
CA ASP A 69 8.96 0.15 -16.50
C ASP A 69 9.75 -0.18 -15.22
N ILE A 70 9.07 -0.69 -14.19
CA ILE A 70 9.48 -0.75 -12.78
C ILE A 70 11.03 -0.77 -12.60
N PRO A 71 11.68 0.38 -12.38
CA PRO A 71 13.14 0.46 -12.27
C PRO A 71 13.64 0.02 -10.89
N TYR A 72 12.74 -0.46 -10.03
CA TYR A 72 13.06 -0.84 -8.67
C TYR A 72 13.67 -2.24 -8.64
N ASP A 73 15.00 -2.27 -8.56
CA ASP A 73 15.81 -3.46 -8.35
C ASP A 73 15.78 -3.98 -6.89
N LYS A 74 15.34 -3.15 -5.94
CA LYS A 74 15.38 -3.42 -4.50
C LYS A 74 14.10 -2.97 -3.79
N MET A 75 13.66 -3.75 -2.80
CA MET A 75 12.38 -3.53 -2.09
C MET A 75 12.30 -2.17 -1.40
N TYR A 76 13.40 -1.67 -0.82
CA TYR A 76 13.38 -0.36 -0.16
C TYR A 76 13.12 0.79 -1.16
N LYS A 77 13.48 0.63 -2.45
CA LYS A 77 13.16 1.64 -3.47
C LYS A 77 11.66 1.70 -3.74
N VAL A 78 11.00 0.53 -3.79
CA VAL A 78 9.53 0.43 -3.88
C VAL A 78 8.87 1.12 -2.68
N VAL A 79 9.36 0.84 -1.46
CA VAL A 79 8.84 1.46 -0.23
C VAL A 79 9.07 2.97 -0.23
N ASN A 80 10.23 3.44 -0.70
CA ASN A 80 10.53 4.87 -0.80
C ASN A 80 9.62 5.58 -1.81
N ALA A 81 9.33 4.95 -2.95
CA ALA A 81 8.42 5.46 -3.97
C ALA A 81 6.98 5.52 -3.45
N PHE A 82 6.49 4.49 -2.76
CA PHE A 82 5.19 4.56 -2.09
C PHE A 82 5.17 5.65 -1.02
N GLY A 83 6.26 5.79 -0.25
CA GLY A 83 6.43 6.84 0.75
C GLY A 83 6.44 8.25 0.18
N SER A 84 6.95 8.47 -1.04
CA SER A 84 6.84 9.78 -1.71
C SER A 84 5.40 10.08 -2.12
N GLN A 85 4.66 9.09 -2.61
CA GLN A 85 3.23 9.28 -2.89
C GLN A 85 2.43 9.58 -1.63
N LEU A 86 2.72 8.91 -0.52
CA LEU A 86 2.10 9.22 0.78
C LEU A 86 2.39 10.66 1.23
N ARG A 87 3.63 11.14 1.08
CA ARG A 87 3.99 12.53 1.40
C ARG A 87 3.26 13.53 0.52
N ARG A 88 3.09 13.22 -0.76
CA ARG A 88 2.29 14.03 -1.68
C ARG A 88 0.83 14.13 -1.22
N VAL A 89 0.19 12.99 -0.93
CA VAL A 89 -1.18 12.97 -0.39
C VAL A 89 -1.28 13.74 0.93
N SER A 90 -0.26 13.65 1.79
CA SER A 90 -0.20 14.44 3.01
C SER A 90 -0.08 15.95 2.75
N GLN A 91 0.57 16.39 1.69
CA GLN A 91 0.63 17.82 1.36
C GLN A 91 -0.70 18.33 0.83
N GLU A 92 -1.40 17.50 0.05
CA GLU A 92 -2.65 17.86 -0.61
C GLU A 92 -3.85 17.86 0.37
N ASP A 93 -3.97 16.85 1.23
CA ASP A 93 -5.24 16.60 1.94
C ASP A 93 -5.17 16.82 3.47
N LYS A 94 -3.96 16.87 4.06
CA LYS A 94 -3.83 16.85 5.53
C LYS A 94 -4.50 18.03 6.22
N LEU A 95 -4.35 19.25 5.68
CA LEU A 95 -4.93 20.45 6.27
C LEU A 95 -6.47 20.38 6.26
N SER A 96 -7.06 20.13 5.08
CA SER A 96 -8.52 20.02 4.91
C SER A 96 -9.14 18.92 5.76
N LEU A 97 -8.43 17.78 5.91
CA LEU A 97 -8.85 16.70 6.80
C LEU A 97 -8.86 17.12 8.26
N GLN A 98 -7.82 17.82 8.71
CA GLN A 98 -7.72 18.32 10.08
C GLN A 98 -8.82 19.35 10.40
N GLU A 99 -9.10 20.27 9.48
CA GLU A 99 -10.20 21.24 9.61
C GLU A 99 -11.57 20.56 9.69
N SER A 100 -11.71 19.40 9.04
CA SER A 100 -12.92 18.56 9.09
C SER A 100 -12.96 17.63 10.32
N GLY A 101 -12.00 17.73 11.25
CA GLY A 101 -11.91 16.88 12.44
C GLY A 101 -11.44 15.44 12.17
N LEU A 102 -10.89 15.16 10.99
CA LEU A 102 -10.34 13.86 10.63
C LEU A 102 -8.82 13.81 10.80
N PHE A 103 -8.32 12.66 11.24
CA PHE A 103 -6.88 12.44 11.38
C PHE A 103 -6.27 11.87 10.11
N PHE A 104 -5.14 12.42 9.70
CA PHE A 104 -4.35 11.84 8.62
C PHE A 104 -3.71 10.53 9.10
N ASN A 105 -4.29 9.38 8.75
CA ASN A 105 -3.77 8.07 9.12
C ASN A 105 -3.76 7.09 7.95
N LEU A 106 -2.60 6.49 7.72
CA LEU A 106 -2.40 5.41 6.76
C LEU A 106 -1.30 4.49 7.26
N PHE A 107 -1.57 3.19 7.22
CA PHE A 107 -0.59 2.16 7.54
C PHE A 107 -0.53 1.15 6.42
N THR A 108 0.68 0.75 6.03
CA THR A 108 0.90 -0.12 4.88
C THR A 108 1.90 -1.22 5.21
N ILE A 109 1.58 -2.44 4.80
CA ILE A 109 2.53 -3.55 4.68
C ILE A 109 2.86 -3.71 3.20
N VAL A 110 4.14 -3.57 2.85
CA VAL A 110 4.64 -3.82 1.50
C VAL A 110 5.49 -5.08 1.53
N GLY A 111 5.23 -6.00 0.61
CA GLY A 111 6.02 -7.22 0.49
C GLY A 111 6.12 -7.67 -0.96
N GLY A 112 7.09 -8.53 -1.24
CA GLY A 112 7.30 -9.01 -2.60
C GLY A 112 8.69 -9.57 -2.83
N LYS A 113 8.94 -9.94 -4.08
CA LYS A 113 10.22 -10.41 -4.58
C LYS A 113 10.52 -9.68 -5.88
N LEU A 114 11.69 -9.04 -5.92
CA LEU A 114 12.24 -8.40 -7.11
C LEU A 114 13.40 -9.26 -7.65
N GLU A 115 13.66 -9.21 -8.96
CA GLU A 115 14.66 -10.06 -9.61
C GLU A 115 16.07 -9.89 -9.03
N LYS A 116 16.46 -8.64 -8.72
CA LYS A 116 17.75 -8.31 -8.08
C LYS A 116 17.67 -8.27 -6.54
N GLY A 117 16.52 -8.61 -5.97
CA GLY A 117 16.29 -8.60 -4.53
C GLY A 117 16.94 -9.80 -3.85
N GLN A 118 17.88 -9.53 -2.94
CA GLN A 118 18.36 -10.54 -1.99
C GLN A 118 17.28 -10.83 -0.94
N ARG A 119 17.30 -12.04 -0.35
CA ARG A 119 16.50 -12.31 0.84
C ARG A 119 16.87 -11.29 1.92
N PRO A 120 15.93 -10.54 2.51
CA PRO A 120 16.22 -9.74 3.69
C PRO A 120 16.70 -10.69 4.79
N GLN A 121 17.86 -10.41 5.38
CA GLN A 121 18.41 -11.15 6.53
C GLN A 121 17.38 -11.14 7.66
#